data_AF-A0A7Y0CV31-F1
#
_entry.id   AF-A0A7Y0CV31-F1
#
_cell.length_a   1.000
_cell.length_b   1.000
_cell.length_c   1.000
_cell.angle_alpha   90.00
_cell.angle_beta   90.00
_cell.angle_gamma   90.00
#
_symmetry.space_group_name_H-M   'P 1'
#
loop_
_entity.id
_entity.type
_entity.pdbx_description
1 polymer ?
#
loop_
_entity_poly.entity_id
_entity_poly.type
_entity_poly.pdbx_seq_one_letter_code
_entity_poly.pdbx_strand_id
1 'polypeptide(L)'
;MDAAAQIETVPLRELSDRDREIIAFERQWWKYAGAKEQAIRELFDMSATRYYQVLNLLIDSPIALAADPMLIKRLRRLRATRQRARSARRLGVQL
;
A
#
# COMPACT_ATOMS: atom_id res chain seq x y z
N MET A 1 8.42 -25.83 -2.79
CA MET A 1 7.78 -24.97 -1.76
C MET A 1 6.85 -24.06 -2.53
N ASP A 2 5.82 -24.70 -3.06
CA ASP A 2 4.90 -24.20 -4.07
C ASP A 2 3.63 -23.74 -3.38
N ALA A 3 3.33 -22.45 -3.55
CA ALA A 3 2.01 -21.84 -3.57
C ALA A 3 2.17 -20.33 -3.41
N ALA A 4 3.03 -19.69 -4.20
CA ALA A 4 2.94 -18.24 -4.35
C ALA A 4 1.67 -17.97 -5.14
N ALA A 5 0.55 -17.92 -4.41
CA ALA A 5 -0.78 -17.60 -4.87
C ALA A 5 -0.67 -16.61 -6.01
N GLN A 6 -1.08 -17.07 -7.19
CA GLN A 6 -1.28 -16.21 -8.35
C GLN A 6 -2.14 -15.06 -7.84
N ILE A 7 -1.52 -13.89 -7.68
CA ILE A 7 -2.28 -12.67 -7.52
C ILE A 7 -2.87 -12.49 -8.90
N GLU A 8 -4.03 -13.10 -9.12
CA GLU A 8 -4.98 -12.63 -10.12
C GLU A 8 -5.20 -11.17 -9.76
N THR A 9 -4.42 -10.30 -10.40
CA THR A 9 -4.74 -8.90 -10.49
C THR A 9 -5.98 -8.82 -11.38
N VAL A 10 -7.12 -9.19 -10.81
CA VAL A 10 -8.42 -8.95 -11.42
C VAL A 10 -8.42 -7.47 -11.74
N PRO A 11 -8.69 -7.07 -13.00
CA PRO A 11 -8.75 -5.65 -13.33
C PRO A 11 -9.73 -5.02 -12.35
N LEU A 12 -9.26 -4.04 -11.56
CA LEU A 12 -9.93 -3.42 -10.41
C LEU A 12 -11.29 -2.82 -10.84
N ARG A 13 -12.28 -3.68 -11.04
CA ARG A 13 -13.70 -3.36 -11.24
C ARG A 13 -14.45 -3.58 -9.94
N GLU A 14 -13.91 -4.42 -9.06
CA GLU A 14 -14.38 -4.67 -7.69
C GLU A 14 -13.18 -4.89 -6.75
N LEU A 15 -13.33 -4.54 -5.47
CA LEU A 15 -12.33 -4.84 -4.43
C LEU A 15 -12.46 -6.31 -4.03
N SER A 16 -11.38 -7.07 -4.18
CA SER A 16 -11.29 -8.43 -3.62
C SER A 16 -11.32 -8.37 -2.08
N ASP A 17 -11.71 -9.46 -1.43
CA ASP A 17 -11.67 -9.57 0.04
C ASP A 17 -10.27 -9.26 0.58
N ARG A 18 -9.23 -9.70 -0.13
CA ARG A 18 -7.84 -9.37 0.20
C ARG A 18 -7.55 -7.88 0.14
N ASP A 19 -8.10 -7.17 -0.84
CA ASP A 19 -7.91 -5.72 -0.97
C ASP A 19 -8.60 -4.98 0.18
N ARG A 20 -9.78 -5.45 0.58
CA ARG A 20 -10.52 -4.92 1.75
C ARG A 20 -9.74 -5.16 3.04
N GLU A 21 -9.14 -6.33 3.21
CA GLU A 21 -8.26 -6.63 4.35
C GLU A 21 -7.02 -5.74 4.36
N ILE A 22 -6.38 -5.49 3.22
CA ILE A 22 -5.23 -4.58 3.10
C ILE A 22 -5.63 -3.16 3.54
N ILE A 23 -6.79 -2.67 3.09
CA ILE A 23 -7.32 -1.35 3.48
C ILE A 23 -7.61 -1.31 4.99
N ALA A 24 -8.25 -2.35 5.53
CA ALA A 24 -8.53 -2.45 6.97
C ALA A 24 -7.25 -2.53 7.81
N PHE A 25 -6.22 -3.23 7.33
CA PHE A 25 -4.92 -3.36 7.97
C PHE A 25 -4.16 -2.02 7.99
N GLU A 26 -4.24 -1.22 6.92
CA GLU A 26 -3.66 0.13 6.90
C GLU A 26 -4.33 1.10 7.87
N ARG A 27 -5.56 0.83 8.29
CA ARG A 27 -6.24 1.63 9.31
C ARG A 27 -5.62 1.43 10.70
N GLN A 28 -4.93 0.32 10.94
CA GLN A 28 -4.33 0.03 12.25
C GLN A 28 -3.10 0.90 12.52
N TRP A 29 -2.93 1.29 13.79
CA TRP A 29 -1.84 2.17 14.20
C TRP A 29 -0.59 1.35 14.55
N TRP A 30 0.37 1.35 13.63
CA TRP A 30 1.65 0.68 13.81
C TRP A 30 2.66 1.61 14.50
N LYS A 31 3.13 1.21 15.68
CA LYS A 31 4.11 2.00 16.48
C LYS A 31 5.51 1.98 15.88
N TYR A 32 5.89 0.90 15.18
CA TYR A 32 7.19 0.72 14.55
C TYR A 32 7.03 0.20 13.12
N ALA A 33 7.80 0.77 12.17
CA ALA A 33 7.75 0.36 10.77
C ALA A 33 8.12 -1.12 10.55
N GLY A 34 9.07 -1.64 11.35
CA GLY A 34 9.47 -3.06 11.28
C GLY A 34 8.37 -4.03 11.72
N ALA A 35 7.59 -3.67 12.75
CA ALA A 35 6.48 -4.50 13.23
C ALA A 35 5.39 -4.66 12.16
N LYS A 36 5.16 -3.60 11.37
CA LYS A 36 4.22 -3.64 10.25
C LYS A 36 4.70 -4.58 9.14
N GLU A 37 5.97 -4.52 8.76
CA GLU A 37 6.51 -5.39 7.71
C GLU A 37 6.48 -6.87 8.10
N GLN A 38 6.71 -7.17 9.37
CA GLN A 38 6.60 -8.52 9.89
C GLN A 38 5.15 -9.03 9.87
N ALA A 39 4.21 -8.21 10.35
CA ALA A 39 2.78 -8.52 10.28
C ALA A 39 2.27 -8.68 8.84
N ILE A 40 2.79 -7.90 7.88
CA ILE A 40 2.46 -8.06 6.46
C ILE A 40 2.85 -9.46 5.97
N ARG A 41 4.05 -9.93 6.33
CA ARG A 41 4.54 -11.26 5.93
C ARG A 41 3.72 -12.36 6.59
N GLU A 42 3.37 -12.21 7.86
CA GLU A 42 2.61 -13.22 8.60
C GLU A 42 1.14 -13.32 8.16
N LEU A 43 0.48 -12.18 7.94
CA LEU A 43 -0.96 -12.15 7.63
C LEU A 43 -1.25 -12.37 6.14
N PHE A 44 -0.43 -11.79 5.27
CA PHE A 44 -0.68 -11.81 3.83
C PHE A 44 0.25 -12.74 3.06
N ASP A 45 1.13 -13.48 3.74
CA ASP A 45 2.10 -14.40 3.15
C ASP A 45 2.86 -13.79 1.95
N MET A 46 3.22 -12.51 2.07
CA MET A 46 3.87 -11.77 1.00
C MET A 46 4.97 -10.84 1.52
N SER A 47 5.92 -10.55 0.65
CA SER A 47 6.96 -9.57 0.95
C SER A 47 6.36 -8.16 1.07
N ALA A 48 6.95 -7.33 1.94
CA ALA A 48 6.57 -5.93 2.11
C ALA A 48 6.59 -5.16 0.79
N THR A 49 7.56 -5.47 -0.10
CA THR A 49 7.66 -4.86 -1.43
C THR A 49 6.41 -5.14 -2.27
N ARG A 50 5.95 -6.39 -2.32
CA ARG A 50 4.75 -6.78 -3.08
C ARG A 50 3.49 -6.15 -2.48
N TYR A 51 3.41 -6.10 -1.16
CA TYR A 51 2.33 -5.44 -0.44
C TYR A 51 2.22 -3.96 -0.82
N TYR A 52 3.33 -3.21 -0.78
CA TYR A 52 3.30 -1.79 -1.15
C TYR A 52 2.98 -1.57 -2.64
N GLN A 53 3.31 -2.50 -3.53
CA GLN A 53 2.89 -2.43 -4.94
C GLN A 53 1.37 -2.54 -5.07
N VAL A 54 0.76 -3.56 -4.44
CA VAL A 54 -0.70 -3.73 -4.43
C VAL A 54 -1.38 -2.53 -3.80
N LEU A 55 -0.90 -2.08 -2.65
CA LEU A 55 -1.44 -0.91 -1.96
C LEU A 55 -1.38 0.35 -2.84
N ASN A 56 -0.29 0.58 -3.59
CA ASN A 56 -0.22 1.74 -4.48
C ASN A 56 -1.27 1.66 -5.61
N LEU A 57 -1.50 0.47 -6.18
CA LEU A 57 -2.55 0.27 -7.19
C LEU A 57 -3.94 0.52 -6.62
N LEU A 58 -4.20 0.04 -5.40
CA LEU A 58 -5.46 0.26 -4.70
C LEU A 58 -5.70 1.75 -4.41
N ILE A 59 -4.70 2.45 -3.87
CA ILE A 59 -4.82 3.87 -3.54
C ILE A 59 -5.11 4.75 -4.76
N ASP A 60 -4.65 4.33 -5.94
CA ASP A 60 -4.87 5.04 -7.20
C ASP A 60 -6.21 4.65 -7.87
N SER A 61 -6.92 3.63 -7.36
CA SER A 61 -8.20 3.16 -7.89
C SER A 61 -9.42 3.90 -7.31
N PRO A 62 -10.43 4.24 -8.14
CA PRO A 62 -11.66 4.87 -7.67
C PRO A 62 -12.47 3.98 -6.72
N ILE A 63 -12.34 2.65 -6.80
CA ILE A 63 -13.12 1.72 -5.97
C ILE A 63 -12.62 1.71 -4.54
N ALA A 64 -11.30 1.75 -4.33
CA ALA A 64 -10.73 1.89 -2.99
C ALA A 64 -11.15 3.22 -2.35
N LEU A 65 -11.22 4.29 -3.16
CA LEU A 65 -11.70 5.59 -2.71
C LEU A 65 -13.18 5.56 -2.32
N ALA A 66 -14.01 4.77 -2.98
CA ALA A 66 -15.41 4.56 -2.60
C ALA A 66 -15.55 3.74 -1.31
N ALA A 67 -14.65 2.78 -1.07
CA ALA A 67 -14.67 1.93 0.13
C ALA A 67 -14.21 2.66 1.40
N ASP A 68 -13.10 3.41 1.35
CA ASP A 68 -12.66 4.25 2.47
C ASP A 68 -12.05 5.58 1.97
N PRO A 69 -12.89 6.60 1.75
CA PRO A 69 -12.43 7.88 1.20
C PRO A 69 -11.41 8.59 2.09
N MET A 70 -11.49 8.43 3.42
CA MET A 70 -10.63 9.15 4.36
C MET A 70 -9.24 8.55 4.43
N LEU A 71 -9.16 7.22 4.54
CA LEU A 71 -7.89 6.51 4.57
C LEU A 71 -7.13 6.69 3.26
N ILE A 72 -7.80 6.52 2.12
CA ILE A 72 -7.19 6.65 0.79
C ILE A 72 -6.66 8.07 0.57
N LYS A 73 -7.44 9.11 0.90
CA LYS A 73 -6.95 10.51 0.81
C LYS A 73 -5.73 10.76 1.71
N ARG A 74 -5.72 10.22 2.93
CA ARG A 74 -4.57 10.32 3.85
C ARG A 74 -3.33 9.63 3.28
N LEU A 75 -3.47 8.42 2.75
CA LEU A 75 -2.38 7.65 2.15
C LEU A 75 -1.82 8.34 0.89
N ARG A 76 -2.69 8.88 0.01
CA ARG A 76 -2.28 9.69 -1.14
C ARG A 76 -1.46 10.90 -0.72
N ARG A 77 -1.91 11.62 0.32
CA ARG A 77 -1.18 12.78 0.84
C ARG A 77 0.19 12.39 1.40
N LEU A 78 0.27 11.30 2.17
CA LEU A 78 1.53 10.79 2.72
C LEU A 78 2.52 10.40 1.60
N ARG A 79 2.04 9.76 0.54
CA ARG A 79 2.83 9.44 -0.66
C ARG A 79 3.35 10.70 -1.34
N ALA A 80 2.50 11.70 -1.56
CA ALA A 80 2.89 12.98 -2.15
C ALA A 80 3.98 13.69 -1.30
N THR A 81 3.85 13.69 0.03
CA THR A 81 4.87 14.25 0.93
C THR A 81 6.20 13.50 0.80
N ARG A 82 6.19 12.16 0.80
CA ARG A 82 7.40 11.33 0.60
C ARG A 82 8.02 11.57 -0.77
N GLN A 83 7.21 11.74 -1.81
CA GLN A 83 7.69 12.01 -3.17
C GLN A 83 8.36 13.38 -3.25
N ARG A 84 7.76 14.43 -2.69
CA ARG A 84 8.38 15.77 -2.62
C ARG A 84 9.70 15.75 -1.86
N ALA A 85 9.77 15.05 -0.72
CA ALA A 85 11.01 14.90 0.05
C ALA A 85 12.13 14.22 -0.77
N ARG A 86 11.79 13.24 -1.63
CA ARG A 86 12.75 12.62 -2.55
C ARG A 86 13.17 13.54 -3.69
N SER A 87 12.23 14.28 -4.28
CA SER A 87 12.52 15.22 -5.37
C SER A 87 13.42 16.37 -4.89
N ALA A 88 13.16 16.91 -3.70
CA ALA A 88 13.98 17.96 -3.09
C ALA A 88 15.43 17.50 -2.85
N ARG A 89 15.64 16.24 -2.45
CA ARG A 89 17.00 15.67 -2.31
C ARG A 89 17.72 15.51 -3.66
N ARG A 90 17.00 15.23 -4.74
CA ARG A 90 17.61 15.12 -6.09
C ARG A 90 17.95 16.48 -6.69
N LEU A 91 17.14 17.50 -6.39
CA LEU A 91 17.37 18.89 -6.82
C LEU A 91 18.49 19.61 -6.04
N GLY A 92 18.90 19.07 -4.89
CA GLY A 92 20.05 19.55 -4.11
C GLY A 92 21.36 18.77 -4.34
N VAL A 93 21.41 17.87 -5.33
CA VAL A 93 22.62 17.13 -5.71
C VAL A 93 22.97 17.50 -7.14
N GLN A 94 23.53 18.71 -7.27
CA GLN A 94 24.44 19.15 -8.33
C GLN A 94 24.90 20.56 -7.93
N LEU A 95 25.99 20.60 -7.14
CA LEU A 95 27.13 21.52 -7.19
C LEU A 95 27.97 21.29 -5.92
#